data_AF-A0A3N6FS80-F1
#
_entry.id   AF-A0A3N6FS80-F1
#
_cell.length_a   1.000
_cell.length_b   1.000
_cell.length_c   1.000
_cell.angle_alpha   90.00
_cell.angle_beta   90.00
_cell.angle_gamma   90.00
#
_symmetry.space_group_name_H-M   'P 1'
#
loop_
_entity.id
_entity.type
_entity.pdbx_description
1 polymer ?
#
loop_
_entity_poly.entity_id
_entity_poly.type
_entity_poly.pdbx_seq_one_letter_code
_entity_poly.pdbx_strand_id
1 'polypeptide(L)'
;MTDLRNGYYATLDPADPATMTYWRVRNSAATPWPAKAWYGPARPLRRDAPADADARIAWLRLWQTGYREWLHTVLDTLDQDPAAARRRFADLSTRCCLCGRALHDDRSKVLGVGPDCREGVSEEMLAQLVTPAIAAAHAAQLAAAEGA
;
A
#
# COMPACT_ATOMS: atom_id res chain seq x y z
N MET A 1 4.21 5.30 16.23
CA MET A 1 5.28 5.12 15.22
C MET A 1 5.17 3.70 14.73
N THR A 2 5.12 3.46 13.42
CA THR A 2 4.95 2.11 12.87
C THR A 2 6.29 1.37 12.82
N ASP A 3 6.27 0.05 13.04
CA ASP A 3 7.47 -0.81 12.93
C ASP A 3 7.65 -1.35 11.50
N LEU A 4 6.99 -0.69 10.55
CA LEU A 4 7.04 -1.03 9.14
C LEU A 4 8.46 -0.83 8.59
N ARG A 5 9.02 -1.93 8.08
CA ARG A 5 10.29 -1.91 7.35
C ARG A 5 10.20 -1.03 6.10
N ASN A 6 11.33 -0.51 5.64
CA ASN A 6 11.40 0.23 4.38
C ASN A 6 10.81 -0.59 3.22
N GLY A 7 10.02 0.06 2.35
CA GLY A 7 9.38 -0.59 1.22
C GLY A 7 8.12 0.12 0.74
N TYR A 8 7.34 -0.60 -0.05
CA TYR A 8 6.08 -0.13 -0.63
C TYR A 8 4.93 -1.03 -0.20
N TYR A 9 3.79 -0.41 0.06
CA TYR A 9 2.64 -1.04 0.69
C TYR A 9 1.36 -0.53 0.05
N ALA A 10 0.33 -1.36 0.04
CA ALA A 10 -1.01 -0.95 -0.35
C ALA A 10 -2.05 -1.50 0.63
N THR A 11 -3.08 -0.69 0.91
CA THR A 11 -4.22 -1.08 1.74
C THR A 11 -5.48 -0.40 1.26
N LEU A 12 -6.63 -1.02 1.53
CA LEU A 12 -7.93 -0.41 1.26
C LEU A 12 -8.06 0.92 1.99
N ASP A 13 -8.71 1.90 1.37
CA ASP A 13 -9.02 3.16 2.03
C ASP A 13 -10.03 2.90 3.16
N PRO A 14 -9.72 3.27 4.42
CA PRO A 14 -10.66 3.11 5.53
C PRO A 14 -11.99 3.83 5.34
N ALA A 15 -12.01 4.93 4.58
CA ALA A 15 -13.22 5.71 4.30
C ALA A 15 -13.98 5.20 3.06
N ASP A 16 -13.31 4.47 2.17
CA ASP A 16 -13.91 3.86 0.98
C ASP A 16 -13.22 2.51 0.68
N PRO A 17 -13.71 1.41 1.29
CA PRO A 17 -13.10 0.09 1.13
C PRO A 17 -13.10 -0.47 -0.30
N ALA A 18 -13.78 0.18 -1.25
CA ALA A 18 -13.72 -0.16 -2.66
C ALA A 18 -12.44 0.37 -3.35
N THR A 19 -11.69 1.25 -2.69
CA THR A 19 -10.50 1.91 -3.25
C THR A 19 -9.23 1.48 -2.53
N MET A 20 -8.11 1.48 -3.26
CA MET A 20 -6.79 1.14 -2.75
C MET A 20 -5.93 2.39 -2.59
N THR A 21 -5.23 2.49 -1.46
CA THR A 21 -4.23 3.51 -1.18
C THR A 21 -2.84 2.90 -1.20
N TYR A 22 -1.84 3.67 -1.64
CA TYR A 22 -0.49 3.17 -1.86
C TYR A 22 0.51 4.03 -1.12
N TRP A 23 1.51 3.38 -0.54
CA TRP A 23 2.38 3.99 0.45
C TRP A 23 3.82 3.57 0.22
N ARG A 24 4.72 4.53 0.41
CA ARG A 24 6.15 4.30 0.55
C ARG A 24 6.54 4.54 2.00
N VAL A 25 7.12 3.52 2.63
CA VAL A 25 7.69 3.63 3.98
C VAL A 25 9.20 3.80 3.87
N ARG A 26 9.72 4.83 4.52
CA ARG A 26 11.17 5.08 4.68
C ARG A 26 11.43 5.59 6.09
N ASN A 27 12.33 4.95 6.83
CA ASN A 27 12.69 5.31 8.21
C ASN A 27 11.43 5.45 9.10
N SER A 28 10.53 4.46 9.04
CA SER A 28 9.24 4.45 9.75
C SER A 28 8.25 5.58 9.38
N ALA A 29 8.56 6.40 8.37
CA ALA A 29 7.63 7.38 7.83
C ALA A 29 6.93 6.80 6.60
N ALA A 30 5.60 6.67 6.67
CA ALA A 30 4.77 6.33 5.51
C ALA A 30 4.37 7.60 4.76
N THR A 31 4.57 7.60 3.45
CA THR A 31 4.21 8.71 2.56
C THR A 31 3.37 8.18 1.40
N PRO A 32 2.36 8.92 0.91
CA PRO A 32 1.60 8.52 -0.26
C PRO A 32 2.51 8.25 -1.46
N TRP A 33 2.19 7.20 -2.21
CA TRP A 33 2.85 6.84 -3.46
C TRP A 33 1.81 6.72 -4.59
N PRO A 34 2.11 7.14 -5.83
CA PRO A 34 3.31 7.83 -6.29
C PRO A 34 3.49 9.21 -5.63
N ALA A 35 4.64 9.84 -5.85
CA ALA A 35 4.87 11.18 -5.32
C ALA A 35 3.73 12.12 -5.73
N LYS A 36 3.22 12.90 -4.77
CA LYS A 36 2.05 13.80 -4.92
C LYS A 36 0.69 13.11 -5.00
N ALA A 37 0.60 11.80 -4.83
CA ALA A 37 -0.69 11.14 -4.61
C ALA A 37 -1.35 11.73 -3.35
N TRP A 38 -2.67 11.82 -3.40
CA TRP A 38 -3.49 12.23 -2.26
C TRP A 38 -4.47 11.11 -1.93
N TYR A 39 -4.53 10.75 -0.66
CA TYR A 39 -5.44 9.76 -0.11
C TYR A 39 -6.10 10.33 1.15
N GLY A 40 -7.27 9.80 1.48
CA GLY A 40 -8.03 10.19 2.65
C GLY A 40 -8.99 11.35 2.42
N PRO A 41 -9.44 12.02 3.50
CA PRO A 41 -10.49 13.01 3.45
C PRO A 41 -10.26 14.11 2.41
N ALA A 42 -11.35 14.68 1.91
CA ALA A 42 -11.31 15.78 0.96
C ALA A 42 -10.33 16.87 1.43
N ARG A 43 -9.45 17.30 0.53
CA ARG A 43 -8.42 18.28 0.83
C ARG A 43 -9.08 19.61 1.24
N PRO A 44 -8.60 20.30 2.29
CA PRO A 44 -9.15 21.59 2.69
C PRO A 44 -8.70 22.61 1.65
N LEU A 45 -9.63 23.10 0.82
CA LEU A 45 -9.30 24.07 -0.23
C LEU A 45 -9.44 25.49 0.31
N ARG A 46 -8.59 26.39 -0.17
CA ARG A 46 -8.61 27.80 0.25
C ARG A 46 -9.96 28.48 -0.03
N ARG A 47 -10.66 28.08 -1.08
CA ARG A 47 -11.98 28.61 -1.44
C ARG A 47 -13.08 28.27 -0.44
N ASP A 48 -12.91 27.20 0.32
CA ASP A 48 -13.87 26.70 1.31
C ASP A 48 -13.51 27.20 2.73
N ALA A 49 -12.39 27.91 2.87
CA ALA A 49 -11.90 28.39 4.15
C ALA A 49 -12.72 29.58 4.65
N PRO A 50 -13.11 29.61 5.93
CA PRO A 50 -13.73 30.79 6.54
C PRO A 50 -12.91 32.06 6.32
N ALA A 51 -13.60 33.18 6.12
CA ALA A 51 -12.96 34.50 5.93
C ALA A 51 -12.24 34.96 7.21
N ASP A 52 -12.90 34.77 8.35
CA ASP A 52 -12.36 35.04 9.68
C ASP A 52 -11.15 34.15 10.01
N ALA A 53 -10.14 34.72 10.65
CA ALA A 53 -8.87 34.06 10.91
C ALA A 53 -9.01 32.95 11.96
N ASP A 54 -9.74 33.21 13.05
CA ASP A 54 -9.92 32.24 14.14
C ASP A 54 -10.81 31.08 13.70
N ALA A 55 -11.89 31.38 12.97
CA ALA A 55 -12.74 30.37 12.36
C ALA A 55 -11.96 29.50 11.36
N ARG A 56 -11.04 30.10 10.58
CA ARG A 56 -10.17 29.34 9.66
C ARG A 56 -9.21 28.42 10.40
N ILE A 57 -8.62 28.89 11.50
CA ILE A 57 -7.74 28.07 12.34
C ILE A 57 -8.51 26.90 12.94
N ALA A 58 -9.71 27.14 13.49
CA ALA A 58 -10.57 26.10 14.04
C ALA A 58 -10.98 25.07 12.98
N TRP A 59 -11.37 25.53 11.79
CA TRP A 59 -11.70 24.68 10.65
C TRP A 59 -10.52 23.79 10.21
N LEU A 60 -9.32 24.36 10.07
CA LEU A 60 -8.11 23.58 9.73
C LEU A 60 -7.77 22.56 10.81
N ARG A 61 -7.92 22.90 12.09
CA ARG A 61 -7.66 21.96 13.20
C ARG A 61 -8.61 20.78 13.17
N LEU A 62 -9.91 21.03 12.97
CA LEU A 62 -10.91 19.96 12.85
C LEU A 62 -10.58 19.01 11.70
N TRP A 63 -10.25 19.57 10.53
CA TRP A 63 -9.83 18.79 9.38
C TRP A 63 -8.55 17.98 9.67
N GLN A 64 -7.54 18.60 10.31
CA GLN A 64 -6.29 17.93 10.66
C GLN A 64 -6.50 16.76 11.62
N THR A 65 -7.42 16.88 12.58
CA THR A 65 -7.79 15.79 13.50
C THR A 65 -8.35 14.60 12.72
N GLY A 66 -9.36 14.82 11.87
CA GLY A 66 -9.96 13.73 11.08
C GLY A 66 -8.96 13.08 10.11
N TYR A 67 -8.09 13.88 9.48
CA TYR A 67 -7.02 13.34 8.63
C TYR A 67 -6.04 12.47 9.42
N ARG A 68 -5.67 12.86 10.65
CA ARG A 68 -4.77 12.08 11.51
C ARG A 68 -5.39 10.76 11.95
N GLU A 69 -6.66 10.78 12.34
CA GLU A 69 -7.41 9.57 12.72
C GLU A 69 -7.50 8.57 11.55
N TRP A 70 -7.85 9.08 10.36
CA TRP A 70 -7.85 8.28 9.13
C TRP A 70 -6.45 7.71 8.84
N LEU A 71 -5.40 8.54 8.94
CA LEU A 71 -4.03 8.10 8.69
C LEU A 71 -3.58 7.04 9.71
N HIS A 72 -3.93 7.18 11.00
CA HIS A 72 -3.66 6.15 12.00
C HIS A 72 -4.32 4.82 11.63
N THR A 73 -5.58 4.84 11.19
CA THR A 73 -6.28 3.62 10.76
C THR A 73 -5.58 2.94 9.58
N VAL A 74 -5.10 3.72 8.60
CA VAL A 74 -4.28 3.19 7.51
C VAL A 74 -3.01 2.55 8.05
N LEU A 75 -2.27 3.25 8.90
CA LEU A 75 -1.00 2.79 9.45
C LEU A 75 -1.17 1.51 10.29
N ASP A 76 -2.21 1.44 11.11
CA ASP A 76 -2.54 0.26 11.91
C ASP A 76 -2.88 -0.93 11.00
N THR A 77 -3.63 -0.70 9.92
CA THR A 77 -3.94 -1.75 8.93
C THR A 77 -2.68 -2.28 8.24
N LEU A 78 -1.73 -1.39 7.92
CA LEU A 78 -0.45 -1.79 7.35
C LEU A 78 0.40 -2.58 8.35
N ASP A 79 0.36 -2.21 9.64
CA ASP A 79 1.15 -2.84 10.70
C ASP A 79 0.59 -4.21 11.12
N GLN A 80 -0.73 -4.41 11.03
CA GLN A 80 -1.40 -5.69 11.32
C GLN A 80 -0.98 -6.82 10.38
N ASP A 81 -0.83 -6.55 9.09
CA ASP A 81 -0.34 -7.52 8.11
C ASP A 81 0.56 -6.86 7.04
N PRO A 82 1.82 -6.58 7.41
CA PRO A 82 2.77 -5.90 6.53
C PRO A 82 3.08 -6.71 5.27
N ALA A 83 3.01 -8.04 5.36
CA ALA A 83 3.28 -8.95 4.25
C ALA A 83 2.17 -8.86 3.19
N ALA A 84 0.90 -8.97 3.61
CA ALA A 84 -0.23 -8.82 2.69
C ALA A 84 -0.26 -7.42 2.07
N ALA A 85 0.03 -6.37 2.84
CA ALA A 85 0.06 -5.00 2.31
C ALA A 85 1.15 -4.79 1.25
N ARG A 86 2.36 -5.33 1.44
CA ARG A 86 3.42 -5.32 0.42
C ARG A 86 3.01 -6.07 -0.84
N ARG A 87 2.30 -7.18 -0.67
CA ARG A 87 1.82 -7.98 -1.78
C ARG A 87 0.73 -7.28 -2.59
N ARG A 88 -0.27 -6.69 -1.93
CA ARG A 88 -1.29 -5.85 -2.59
C ARG A 88 -0.65 -4.76 -3.46
N PHE A 89 0.45 -4.17 -2.98
CA PHE A 89 1.22 -3.22 -3.77
C PHE A 89 1.79 -3.86 -5.03
N ALA A 90 2.45 -5.01 -4.90
CA ALA A 90 3.07 -5.69 -6.04
C ALA A 90 2.06 -6.18 -7.08
N ASP A 91 0.98 -6.82 -6.64
CA ASP A 91 -0.05 -7.42 -7.49
C ASP A 91 -0.72 -6.37 -8.38
N LEU A 92 -0.96 -5.16 -7.86
CA LEU A 92 -1.65 -4.09 -8.59
C LEU A 92 -0.71 -3.16 -9.37
N SER A 93 0.57 -3.07 -8.99
CA SER A 93 1.46 -2.04 -9.56
C SER A 93 2.44 -2.55 -10.61
N THR A 94 2.49 -3.87 -10.90
CA THR A 94 3.53 -4.51 -11.75
C THR A 94 4.96 -4.13 -11.32
N ARG A 95 5.15 -3.76 -10.04
CA ARG A 95 6.39 -3.23 -9.49
C ARG A 95 6.81 -3.98 -8.23
N CYS A 96 8.12 -4.02 -8.00
CA CYS A 96 8.73 -4.62 -6.82
C CYS A 96 8.24 -3.92 -5.54
N CYS A 97 7.68 -4.67 -4.59
CA CYS A 97 7.22 -4.12 -3.31
C CYS A 97 8.35 -3.59 -2.41
N LEU A 98 9.62 -3.87 -2.73
CA LEU A 98 10.78 -3.36 -1.99
C LEU A 98 11.34 -2.08 -2.59
N CYS A 99 11.68 -2.09 -3.88
CA CYS A 99 12.36 -0.97 -4.54
C CYS A 99 11.46 -0.13 -5.46
N GLY A 100 10.28 -0.62 -5.84
CA GLY A 100 9.32 0.08 -6.71
C GLY A 100 9.67 0.05 -8.20
N ARG A 101 10.74 -0.64 -8.62
CA ARG A 101 11.08 -0.87 -10.03
C ARG A 101 10.06 -1.79 -10.70
N ALA A 102 9.87 -1.65 -12.01
CA ALA A 102 8.98 -2.52 -12.78
C ALA A 102 9.47 -3.97 -12.76
N LEU A 103 8.53 -4.91 -12.75
CA LEU A 103 8.78 -6.36 -12.77
C LEU A 103 8.63 -6.85 -14.20
N HIS A 104 9.69 -7.43 -14.75
CA HIS A 104 9.75 -7.82 -16.16
C HIS A 104 9.57 -9.33 -16.37
N ASP A 105 10.09 -10.16 -15.46
CA ASP A 105 9.95 -11.61 -15.54
C ASP A 105 8.75 -12.13 -14.72
N ASP A 106 8.15 -13.22 -15.19
CA ASP A 106 6.93 -13.78 -14.60
C ASP A 106 7.13 -14.28 -13.18
N ARG A 107 8.33 -14.81 -12.88
CA ARG A 107 8.66 -15.21 -11.51
C ARG A 107 8.64 -14.01 -10.57
N SER A 108 9.25 -12.89 -10.94
CA SER A 108 9.22 -11.69 -10.13
C SER A 108 7.80 -11.11 -10.01
N LYS A 109 6.96 -11.20 -11.05
CA LYS A 109 5.53 -10.80 -10.98
C LYS A 109 4.77 -11.65 -9.96
N VAL A 110 4.96 -12.97 -9.98
CA VAL A 110 4.32 -13.90 -9.02
C VAL A 110 4.78 -13.63 -7.58
N LEU A 111 6.07 -13.33 -7.39
CA LEU A 111 6.65 -13.05 -6.08
C LEU A 111 6.39 -11.61 -5.59
N GLY A 112 6.06 -10.70 -6.50
CA GLY A 112 5.99 -9.27 -6.24
C GLY A 112 7.33 -8.60 -5.89
N VAL A 113 8.45 -9.27 -6.12
CA VAL A 113 9.81 -8.81 -5.79
C VAL A 113 10.74 -9.04 -6.98
N GLY A 114 11.44 -7.99 -7.40
CA GLY A 114 12.39 -8.04 -8.52
C GLY A 114 13.66 -8.82 -8.20
N PRO A 115 14.41 -9.29 -9.22
CA PRO A 115 15.57 -10.18 -9.07
C PRO A 115 16.63 -9.61 -8.11
N ASP A 116 17.05 -8.35 -8.32
CA ASP A 116 18.03 -7.67 -7.46
C ASP A 116 17.60 -7.62 -5.98
N CYS A 117 16.29 -7.56 -5.73
CA CYS A 117 15.75 -7.42 -4.37
C CYS A 117 15.49 -8.76 -3.66
N ARG A 118 15.58 -9.88 -4.38
CA ARG A 118 15.47 -11.24 -3.81
C ARG A 118 16.79 -12.02 -3.87
N GLU A 119 17.86 -11.41 -4.36
CA GLU A 119 19.19 -11.99 -4.35
C GLU A 119 19.62 -12.31 -2.90
N GLY A 120 20.08 -13.53 -2.66
CA GLY A 120 20.48 -13.99 -1.33
C GLY A 120 19.33 -14.27 -0.34
N VAL A 121 18.06 -14.15 -0.77
CA VAL A 121 16.90 -14.57 0.03
C VAL A 121 16.61 -16.05 -0.22
N SER A 122 16.43 -16.83 0.85
CA SER A 122 16.12 -18.26 0.71
C SER A 122 14.76 -18.49 0.07
N GLU A 123 14.61 -19.60 -0.68
CA GLU A 123 13.32 -20.00 -1.25
C GLU A 123 12.25 -20.17 -0.17
N GLU A 124 12.61 -20.60 1.04
CA GLU A 124 11.70 -20.72 2.17
C GLU A 124 11.15 -19.35 2.62
N MET A 125 12.01 -18.31 2.67
CA MET A 125 11.57 -16.95 2.95
C MET A 125 10.77 -16.34 1.80
N LEU A 126 11.12 -16.66 0.55
CA LEU A 126 10.33 -16.23 -0.61
C LEU A 126 8.96 -16.92 -0.64
N ALA A 127 8.87 -18.19 -0.24
CA ALA A 127 7.62 -18.91 -0.13
C ALA A 127 6.68 -18.28 0.93
N GLN A 128 7.21 -17.64 1.96
CA GLN A 128 6.39 -16.86 2.90
C GLN A 128 5.81 -15.58 2.27
N LEU A 129 6.45 -15.02 1.23
CA LEU A 129 5.88 -13.93 0.43
C LEU A 129 4.80 -14.44 -0.54
N VAL A 130 4.90 -15.71 -0.96
CA VAL A 130 3.89 -16.42 -1.75
C VAL A 130 2.82 -16.99 -0.83
N THR A 131 1.77 -16.22 -0.52
CA THR A 131 0.64 -16.83 0.20
C THR A 131 0.07 -18.00 -0.64
N PRO A 132 -0.03 -19.21 -0.07
CA PRO A 132 -0.54 -20.40 -0.76
C PRO A 132 -1.91 -20.19 -1.38
N ALA A 133 -2.76 -19.32 -0.83
CA ALA A 133 -4.12 -19.08 -1.30
C ALA A 133 -4.20 -18.43 -2.70
N ILE A 134 -3.29 -17.51 -3.04
CA ILE A 134 -3.30 -16.87 -4.37
C ILE A 134 -2.54 -17.73 -5.39
N ALA A 135 -1.47 -18.42 -4.99
CA ALA A 135 -0.86 -19.44 -5.83
C ALA A 135 -1.85 -20.58 -6.13
N ALA A 136 -2.66 -20.99 -5.14
CA ALA A 136 -3.75 -21.95 -5.31
C ALA A 136 -4.89 -21.40 -6.17
N ALA A 137 -5.29 -20.13 -6.00
CA ALA A 137 -6.32 -19.51 -6.83
C ALA A 137 -5.87 -19.36 -8.29
N HIS A 138 -4.62 -18.96 -8.52
CA HIS A 138 -4.03 -18.85 -9.86
C HIS A 138 -3.82 -20.24 -10.49
N ALA A 139 -3.33 -21.22 -9.74
CA ALA A 139 -3.22 -22.61 -10.21
C ALA A 139 -4.60 -23.21 -10.54
N ALA A 140 -5.63 -22.93 -9.73
CA ALA A 140 -7.00 -23.33 -10.01
C ALA A 140 -7.56 -22.64 -11.26
N GLN A 141 -7.24 -21.37 -11.48
CA GLN A 141 -7.62 -20.63 -12.68
C GLN A 141 -6.93 -21.18 -13.94
N LEU A 142 -5.64 -21.50 -13.88
CA LEU A 142 -4.90 -22.11 -14.98
C LEU A 142 -5.42 -23.52 -15.32
N ALA A 143 -5.67 -24.35 -14.31
CA ALA A 143 -6.25 -25.68 -14.50
C ALA A 143 -7.66 -25.63 -15.13
N ALA A 144 -8.46 -24.61 -14.79
CA ALA A 144 -9.77 -24.39 -15.41
C ALA A 144 -9.67 -23.91 -16.88
N ALA A 145 -8.58 -23.24 -17.25
CA ALA A 145 -8.34 -22.76 -18.62
C ALA A 145 -7.71 -23.82 -19.53
N GLU A 146 -6.99 -24.81 -18.97
CA GLU A 146 -6.38 -25.92 -19.72
C GLU A 146 -7.34 -27.11 -19.92
N GLY A 147 -8.43 -27.17 -19.16
CA GLY A 147 -9.48 -28.19 -19.27
C GLY A 147 -10.73 -27.78 -20.07
N ALA A 148 -10.72 -26.59 -20.67
CA ALA A 148 -11.78 -26.05 -21.54
C ALA A 148 -11.31 -26.04 -23.01
#